data_AF-A0A377F8K5-F1
#
_entry.id   AF-A0A377F8K5-F1
#
_cell.length_a   1.000
_cell.length_b   1.000
_cell.length_c   1.000
_cell.angle_alpha   90.00
_cell.angle_beta   90.00
_cell.angle_gamma   90.00
#
_symmetry.space_group_name_H-M   'P 1'
#
loop_
_entity.id
_entity.type
_entity.pdbx_description
1 polymer ?
#
loop_
_entity_poly.entity_id
_entity_poly.type
_entity_poly.pdbx_seq_one_letter_code
_entity_poly.pdbx_strand_id
1 'polypeptide(L)'
;MSKRKLNLLVTDKHVEGWDDPRMPTISGLRRRGYTAASIREFCKRIGVTKQDNTIEMASLESCIREDLNENAPRAMAVIDPVKLVIENYQGEGEMVTMPNHPNKPEMGSRQVPFSGEIWIDRADFREEANKQYKRLVLGKEVRLRNAYVIKAERVEKDAEGNITTIFCTYDADTLSKDPADGRKVKGVIHWVSAAHALPVEIRLYDRLFSVPNPGAADDFLSVINPESLVIKQALLNRR
;
A
#
# COMPACT_ATOMS: atom_id res chain seq x y z
N MET A 1 -10.82 21.02 -16.96
CA MET A 1 -11.75 21.33 -15.84
C MET A 1 -11.90 22.85 -15.72
N SER A 2 -13.14 23.36 -15.69
CA SER A 2 -13.39 24.80 -15.57
C SER A 2 -13.15 25.31 -14.14
N LYS A 3 -12.57 26.52 -14.00
CA LYS A 3 -12.40 27.20 -12.69
C LYS A 3 -13.71 27.29 -11.89
N ARG A 4 -14.85 27.46 -12.58
CA ARG A 4 -16.18 27.50 -11.96
C ARG A 4 -16.53 26.19 -11.26
N LYS A 5 -16.28 25.05 -11.92
CA LYS A 5 -16.56 23.71 -11.36
C LYS A 5 -15.64 23.42 -10.15
N LEU A 6 -14.37 23.81 -10.22
CA LEU A 6 -13.44 23.66 -9.09
C LEU A 6 -13.83 24.52 -7.89
N ASN A 7 -14.27 25.76 -8.12
CA ASN A 7 -14.73 26.63 -7.04
C ASN A 7 -15.98 26.07 -6.35
N LEU A 8 -16.90 25.48 -7.13
CA LEU A 8 -18.11 24.86 -6.58
C LEU A 8 -17.75 23.69 -5.64
N LEU A 9 -16.82 22.81 -6.03
CA LEU A 9 -16.35 21.71 -5.18
C LEU A 9 -15.84 22.18 -3.81
N VAL A 10 -15.16 23.32 -3.79
CA VAL A 10 -14.60 23.92 -2.56
C VAL A 10 -15.69 24.64 -1.75
N THR A 11 -16.51 25.45 -2.42
CA THR A 11 -17.56 26.27 -1.78
C THR A 11 -18.62 25.38 -1.11
N ASP A 12 -19.02 24.31 -1.80
CA ASP A 12 -20.03 23.37 -1.32
C ASP A 12 -19.42 22.24 -0.45
N LYS A 13 -18.12 22.34 -0.13
CA LYS A 13 -17.40 21.42 0.78
C LYS A 13 -17.41 19.95 0.35
N HIS A 14 -17.43 19.67 -0.95
CA HIS A 14 -17.17 18.32 -1.47
C HIS A 14 -15.70 17.91 -1.29
N VAL A 15 -14.81 18.89 -1.12
CA VAL A 15 -13.39 18.72 -0.81
C VAL A 15 -12.97 19.58 0.39
N GLU A 16 -11.85 19.26 1.04
CA GLU A 16 -11.32 19.97 2.21
C GLU A 16 -10.84 21.40 1.89
N GLY A 17 -10.57 21.70 0.62
CA GLY A 17 -10.07 22.99 0.17
C GLY A 17 -9.39 22.94 -1.19
N TRP A 18 -8.73 24.04 -1.58
CA TRP A 18 -7.97 24.12 -2.83
C TRP A 18 -6.71 23.25 -2.85
N ASP A 19 -6.21 22.84 -1.69
CA ASP A 19 -5.06 21.97 -1.52
C ASP A 19 -5.45 20.53 -1.18
N ASP A 20 -6.74 20.17 -1.22
CA ASP A 20 -7.19 18.79 -1.03
C ASP A 20 -6.47 17.86 -2.04
N PRO A 21 -5.89 16.72 -1.61
CA PRO A 21 -5.19 15.79 -2.50
C PRO A 21 -6.01 15.26 -3.69
N ARG A 22 -7.35 15.27 -3.60
CA ARG A 22 -8.24 14.88 -4.70
C ARG A 22 -8.34 15.94 -5.79
N MET A 23 -7.96 17.18 -5.49
CA MET A 23 -8.05 18.30 -6.43
C MET A 23 -6.92 18.26 -7.47
N PRO A 24 -7.21 18.56 -8.75
CA PRO A 24 -6.20 18.64 -9.80
C PRO A 24 -5.40 19.97 -9.75
N THR A 25 -5.32 20.61 -8.59
CA THR A 25 -4.57 21.84 -8.36
C THR A 25 -3.11 21.51 -8.07
N ILE A 26 -2.19 22.43 -8.37
CA ILE A 26 -0.77 22.21 -8.04
C ILE A 26 -0.55 22.04 -6.54
N SER A 27 -1.30 22.78 -5.71
CA SER A 27 -1.30 22.63 -4.25
C SER A 27 -1.82 21.26 -3.81
N GLY A 28 -2.91 20.78 -4.41
CA GLY A 28 -3.50 19.47 -4.13
C GLY A 28 -2.56 18.32 -4.51
N LEU A 29 -2.02 18.37 -5.73
CA LEU A 29 -1.03 17.39 -6.19
C LEU A 29 0.22 17.37 -5.30
N ARG A 30 0.72 18.53 -4.88
CA ARG A 30 1.84 18.62 -3.94
C ARG A 30 1.51 17.98 -2.59
N ARG A 31 0.33 18.27 -2.02
CA ARG A 31 -0.11 17.66 -0.75
C ARG A 31 -0.38 16.16 -0.88
N ARG A 32 -0.79 15.68 -2.07
CA ARG A 32 -0.92 14.26 -2.41
C ARG A 32 0.41 13.51 -2.47
N GLY A 33 1.53 14.23 -2.62
CA GLY A 33 2.87 13.64 -2.72
C GLY A 33 3.44 13.61 -4.14
N TYR A 34 2.83 14.30 -5.11
CA TYR A 34 3.45 14.49 -6.42
C TYR A 34 4.69 15.37 -6.29
N THR A 35 5.78 14.95 -6.94
CA THR A 35 7.00 15.72 -7.01
C THR A 35 6.93 16.73 -8.15
N ALA A 36 7.63 17.87 -8.01
CA ALA A 36 7.75 18.83 -9.10
C ALA A 36 8.42 18.21 -10.35
N ALA A 37 9.30 17.23 -10.16
CA ALA A 37 9.93 16.48 -11.24
C ALA A 37 8.90 15.68 -12.05
N SER A 38 8.04 14.90 -11.38
CA SER A 38 7.00 14.10 -12.04
C SER A 38 6.02 14.94 -12.86
N ILE A 39 5.64 16.13 -12.37
CA ILE A 39 4.71 17.03 -13.08
C ILE A 39 5.38 17.63 -14.31
N ARG A 40 6.65 18.04 -14.22
CA ARG A 40 7.41 18.54 -15.38
C ARG A 40 7.58 17.46 -16.45
N GLU A 41 7.88 16.23 -16.02
CA GLU A 41 7.99 15.08 -16.93
C GLU A 41 6.66 14.76 -17.61
N PHE A 42 5.54 14.81 -16.87
CA PHE A 42 4.21 14.69 -17.45
C PHE A 42 3.95 15.75 -18.53
N CYS A 43 4.23 17.02 -18.24
CA CYS A 43 4.08 18.11 -19.22
C CYS A 43 4.96 17.91 -20.46
N LYS A 44 6.16 17.32 -20.31
CA LYS A 44 7.06 17.00 -21.42
C LYS A 44 6.49 15.88 -22.29
N ARG A 45 5.91 14.84 -21.69
CA ARG A 45 5.36 13.66 -22.41
C ARG A 45 4.11 13.97 -23.21
N ILE A 46 3.21 14.78 -22.68
CA ILE A 46 1.97 15.16 -23.39
C ILE A 46 2.27 16.04 -24.61
N GLY A 47 3.44 16.69 -24.62
CA GLY A 47 3.85 17.59 -25.69
C GLY A 47 2.99 18.85 -25.78
N VAL A 48 3.28 19.68 -26.78
CA VAL A 48 2.49 20.87 -27.09
C VAL A 48 2.01 20.75 -28.53
N THR A 49 0.70 20.60 -28.70
CA THR A 49 0.06 20.49 -30.02
C THR A 49 -1.11 21.47 -30.10
N LYS A 50 -1.59 21.73 -31.33
CA LYS A 50 -2.78 22.56 -31.57
C LYS A 50 -4.10 21.78 -31.53
N GLN A 51 -4.04 20.47 -31.28
CA GLN A 51 -5.21 19.61 -31.25
C GLN A 51 -5.75 19.52 -29.83
N ASP A 52 -7.07 19.56 -29.69
CA ASP A 52 -7.71 19.28 -28.41
C ASP A 52 -7.42 17.84 -27.98
N ASN A 53 -6.88 17.68 -26.78
CA ASN A 53 -6.51 16.38 -26.25
C ASN A 53 -6.95 16.24 -24.80
N THR A 54 -7.54 15.09 -24.47
CA THR A 54 -7.85 14.70 -23.09
C THR A 54 -6.87 13.60 -22.70
N ILE A 55 -5.98 13.93 -21.77
CA ILE A 55 -4.96 12.98 -21.31
C ILE A 55 -5.53 12.10 -20.22
N GLU A 56 -5.31 10.79 -20.34
CA GLU A 56 -5.70 9.83 -19.33
C GLU A 56 -4.93 10.03 -18.02
N MET A 57 -5.62 9.88 -16.88
CA MET A 57 -5.01 10.00 -15.55
C MET A 57 -3.84 9.01 -15.35
N ALA A 58 -3.91 7.84 -15.99
CA ALA A 58 -2.86 6.83 -15.96
C ALA A 58 -1.49 7.37 -16.43
N SER A 59 -1.47 8.31 -17.37
CA SER A 59 -0.23 8.95 -17.85
C SER A 59 0.42 9.79 -16.74
N LEU A 60 -0.37 10.59 -16.03
CA LEU A 60 0.11 11.39 -14.88
C LEU A 60 0.56 10.47 -13.73
N GLU A 61 -0.17 9.40 -13.45
CA GLU A 61 0.20 8.42 -12.43
C GLU A 61 1.49 7.66 -12.80
N SER A 62 1.75 7.38 -14.08
CA SER A 62 3.00 6.76 -14.53
C SER A 62 4.20 7.64 -14.19
N CYS A 63 4.12 8.94 -14.48
CA CYS A 63 5.23 9.87 -14.21
C CYS A 63 5.62 9.93 -12.73
N ILE A 64 4.65 9.94 -11.81
CA ILE A 64 4.95 9.93 -10.37
C ILE A 64 5.44 8.57 -9.90
N ARG A 65 4.90 7.46 -10.45
CA ARG A 65 5.38 6.10 -10.11
C ARG A 65 6.84 5.92 -10.51
N GLU A 66 7.24 6.39 -11.69
CA GLU A 66 8.62 6.30 -12.16
C GLU A 66 9.58 7.12 -11.27
N ASP A 67 9.21 8.36 -10.96
CA ASP A 67 10.03 9.22 -10.10
C ASP A 67 10.17 8.65 -8.67
N LEU A 68 9.08 8.19 -8.05
CA LEU A 68 9.12 7.60 -6.72
C LEU A 68 9.75 6.21 -6.69
N ASN A 69 9.63 5.43 -7.78
CA ASN A 69 10.28 4.13 -7.86
C ASN A 69 11.80 4.27 -7.71
N GLU A 70 12.39 5.33 -8.25
CA GLU A 70 13.83 5.56 -8.15
C GLU A 70 14.26 6.26 -6.86
N ASN A 71 13.42 7.17 -6.34
CA ASN A 71 13.86 8.10 -5.28
C ASN A 71 13.31 7.77 -3.88
N ALA A 72 12.20 7.04 -3.77
CA ALA A 72 11.53 6.83 -2.49
C ALA A 72 12.11 5.62 -1.72
N PRO A 73 12.50 5.77 -0.43
CA PRO A 73 12.85 4.63 0.40
C PRO A 73 11.61 3.76 0.67
N ARG A 74 11.78 2.44 0.61
CA ARG A 74 10.72 1.45 0.86
C ARG A 74 10.50 1.33 2.36
N ALA A 75 9.24 1.38 2.77
CA ALA A 75 8.80 1.09 4.13
C ALA A 75 7.76 -0.04 4.10
N MET A 76 7.40 -0.57 5.27
CA MET A 76 6.32 -1.53 5.42
C MET A 76 5.25 -0.92 6.31
N ALA A 77 4.02 -0.94 5.81
CA ALA A 77 2.80 -0.52 6.52
C ALA A 77 1.72 -1.53 6.19
N VAL A 78 0.89 -1.86 7.18
CA VAL A 78 -0.26 -2.75 7.06
C VAL A 78 -1.52 -1.91 7.17
N ILE A 79 -2.35 -1.92 6.12
CA ILE A 79 -3.50 -1.00 5.98
C ILE A 79 -4.74 -1.58 6.63
N ASP A 80 -4.99 -2.87 6.45
CA ASP A 80 -6.07 -3.61 7.11
C ASP A 80 -5.47 -4.70 8.02
N PRO A 81 -5.10 -4.37 9.27
CA PRO A 81 -4.33 -5.26 10.11
C PRO A 81 -5.15 -6.47 10.61
N VAL A 82 -4.57 -7.66 10.43
CA VAL A 82 -4.99 -8.90 11.11
C VAL A 82 -3.81 -9.46 11.90
N LYS A 83 -4.08 -9.92 13.13
CA LYS A 83 -3.03 -10.40 14.04
C LYS A 83 -2.53 -11.76 13.55
N LEU A 84 -1.22 -11.95 13.56
CA LEU A 84 -0.58 -13.21 13.24
C LEU A 84 0.43 -13.57 14.33
N VAL A 85 0.31 -14.78 14.88
CA VAL A 85 1.12 -15.31 15.98
C VAL A 85 1.93 -16.50 15.50
N ILE A 86 3.23 -16.46 15.74
CA ILE A 86 4.19 -17.50 15.39
C ILE A 86 4.40 -18.39 16.62
N GLU A 87 3.77 -19.57 16.63
CA GLU A 87 3.68 -20.42 17.83
C GLU A 87 5.02 -21.03 18.25
N ASN A 88 5.90 -21.34 17.29
CA ASN A 88 7.22 -21.90 17.57
C ASN A 88 8.32 -20.83 17.74
N TYR A 89 7.96 -19.54 17.82
CA TYR A 89 8.93 -18.47 18.09
C TYR A 89 9.13 -18.29 19.59
N GLN A 90 10.35 -18.54 20.07
CA GLN A 90 10.70 -18.47 21.50
C GLN A 90 11.61 -17.28 21.86
N GLY A 91 11.94 -16.42 20.90
CA GLY A 91 12.80 -15.26 21.12
C GLY A 91 12.05 -14.06 21.74
N GLU A 92 12.79 -13.21 22.46
CA GLU A 92 12.27 -11.92 22.98
C GLU A 92 12.12 -10.84 21.88
N GLY A 93 12.51 -11.18 20.64
CA GLY A 93 12.51 -10.30 19.47
C GLY A 93 13.93 -10.12 18.91
N GLU A 94 14.02 -9.84 17.61
CA GLU A 94 15.30 -9.66 16.93
C GLU A 94 15.23 -8.52 15.91
N MET A 95 16.41 -8.06 15.46
CA MET A 95 16.52 -6.99 14.48
C MET A 95 16.86 -7.57 13.12
N VAL A 96 15.98 -7.33 12.15
CA VAL A 96 16.15 -7.77 10.77
C VAL A 96 16.65 -6.60 9.93
N THR A 97 17.78 -6.80 9.25
CA THR A 97 18.34 -5.79 8.35
C THR A 97 17.58 -5.77 7.03
N MET A 98 17.01 -4.62 6.67
CA MET A 98 16.25 -4.44 5.44
C MET A 98 16.84 -3.34 4.57
N PRO A 99 17.06 -3.57 3.26
CA PRO A 99 17.52 -2.52 2.36
C PRO A 99 16.43 -1.44 2.22
N ASN A 100 16.85 -0.17 2.17
CA ASN A 100 15.93 0.95 1.93
C ASN A 100 15.44 0.98 0.48
N HIS A 101 16.20 0.42 -0.45
CA HIS A 101 15.81 0.33 -1.85
C HIS A 101 16.32 -0.99 -2.45
N PRO A 102 15.50 -1.75 -3.20
CA PRO A 102 15.93 -3.04 -3.75
C PRO A 102 17.14 -2.95 -4.68
N ASN A 103 17.19 -1.90 -5.50
CA ASN A 103 18.21 -1.74 -6.56
C ASN A 103 19.23 -0.62 -6.28
N LYS A 104 19.20 0.00 -5.08
CA LYS A 104 20.05 1.16 -4.74
C LYS A 104 20.72 0.96 -3.38
N PRO A 105 21.83 0.20 -3.34
CA PRO A 105 22.54 -0.06 -2.08
C PRO A 105 23.06 1.23 -1.43
N GLU A 106 23.29 2.30 -2.20
CA GLU A 106 23.71 3.62 -1.71
C GLU A 106 22.67 4.30 -0.81
N MET A 107 21.39 3.89 -0.87
CA MET A 107 20.35 4.34 0.06
C MET A 107 20.44 3.67 1.43
N GLY A 108 21.38 2.74 1.60
CA GLY A 108 21.64 2.04 2.85
C GLY A 108 20.57 1.03 3.24
N SER A 109 20.64 0.61 4.51
CA SER A 109 19.71 -0.34 5.13
C SER A 109 19.23 0.22 6.47
N ARG A 110 18.18 -0.41 7.01
CA ARG A 110 17.63 -0.12 8.33
C ARG A 110 17.39 -1.40 9.10
N GLN A 111 17.40 -1.32 10.42
CA GLN A 111 17.00 -2.41 11.30
C GLN A 111 15.49 -2.34 11.53
N VAL A 112 14.79 -3.46 11.35
CA VAL A 112 13.35 -3.57 11.59
C VAL A 112 13.14 -4.65 12.65
N PRO A 113 12.43 -4.35 13.76
CA PRO A 113 12.18 -5.33 14.80
C PRO A 113 11.25 -6.43 14.29
N PHE A 114 11.58 -7.67 14.60
CA PHE A 114 10.79 -8.86 14.39
C PHE A 114 10.45 -9.51 15.73
N SER A 115 9.25 -10.06 15.85
CA SER A 115 8.74 -10.67 17.08
C SER A 115 7.80 -11.83 16.74
N GLY A 116 7.51 -12.68 17.73
CA GLY A 116 6.55 -13.78 17.57
C GLY A 116 5.12 -13.31 17.27
N GLU A 117 4.79 -12.07 17.57
CA GLU A 117 3.54 -11.44 17.15
C GLU A 117 3.79 -10.37 16.09
N ILE A 118 3.10 -10.47 14.95
CA ILE A 118 3.17 -9.51 13.85
C ILE A 118 1.76 -9.19 13.32
N TRP A 119 1.66 -8.11 12.58
CA TRP A 119 0.50 -7.74 11.79
C TRP A 119 0.79 -7.99 10.32
N ILE A 120 -0.19 -8.54 9.63
CA ILE A 120 -0.22 -8.63 8.17
C ILE A 120 -1.51 -7.99 7.65
N ASP A 121 -1.57 -7.73 6.35
CA ASP A 121 -2.80 -7.25 5.74
C ASP A 121 -3.82 -8.38 5.63
N ARG A 122 -5.08 -8.11 5.96
CA ARG A 122 -6.19 -9.08 5.86
C ARG A 122 -6.32 -9.62 4.45
N ALA A 123 -6.03 -8.81 3.43
CA ALA A 123 -6.05 -9.24 2.04
C ALA A 123 -4.94 -10.25 1.71
N ASP A 124 -3.93 -10.42 2.57
CA ASP A 124 -2.80 -11.32 2.37
C ASP A 124 -3.04 -12.73 2.92
N PHE A 125 -4.19 -13.01 3.56
CA PHE A 125 -4.58 -14.32 4.06
C PHE A 125 -5.93 -14.81 3.49
N ARG A 126 -6.02 -16.11 3.18
CA ARG A 126 -7.29 -16.79 2.85
C ARG A 126 -7.30 -18.21 3.41
N GLU A 127 -8.45 -18.70 3.84
CA GLU A 127 -8.57 -20.11 4.22
C GLU A 127 -8.45 -21.03 2.99
N GLU A 128 -9.14 -20.65 1.92
CA GLU A 128 -9.10 -21.36 0.65
C GLU A 128 -8.81 -20.39 -0.51
N ALA A 129 -7.95 -20.82 -1.43
CA ALA A 129 -7.62 -20.02 -2.61
C ALA A 129 -7.21 -20.88 -3.81
N ASN A 130 -7.45 -20.33 -4.99
CA ASN A 130 -7.05 -20.95 -6.25
C ASN A 130 -5.52 -20.92 -6.45
N LYS A 131 -5.03 -21.58 -7.50
CA LYS A 131 -3.59 -21.64 -7.82
C LYS A 131 -2.96 -20.29 -8.20
N GLN A 132 -3.77 -19.27 -8.53
CA GLN A 132 -3.29 -17.93 -8.88
C GLN A 132 -2.98 -17.09 -7.64
N TYR A 133 -3.54 -17.45 -6.48
CA TYR A 133 -3.29 -16.76 -5.23
C TYR A 133 -1.89 -17.11 -4.69
N LYS A 134 -1.05 -16.09 -4.57
CA LYS A 134 0.38 -16.22 -4.19
C LYS A 134 0.69 -15.83 -2.74
N ARG A 135 -0.34 -15.58 -1.94
CA ARG A 135 -0.20 -15.10 -0.55
C ARG A 135 -0.50 -16.23 0.45
N LEU A 136 -0.65 -15.92 1.73
CA LEU A 136 -0.82 -16.92 2.78
C LEU A 136 -2.16 -17.63 2.64
N VAL A 137 -2.13 -18.96 2.64
CA VAL A 137 -3.32 -19.81 2.65
C VAL A 137 -3.21 -20.76 3.83
N LEU A 138 -4.33 -21.10 4.46
CA LEU A 138 -4.35 -22.11 5.52
C LEU A 138 -3.69 -23.41 5.04
N GLY A 139 -2.75 -23.93 5.84
CA GLY A 139 -1.94 -25.11 5.51
C GLY A 139 -0.79 -24.88 4.52
N LYS A 140 -0.59 -23.65 4.03
CA LYS A 140 0.48 -23.30 3.07
C LYS A 140 1.45 -22.27 3.62
N GLU A 141 2.56 -22.13 2.90
CA GLU A 141 3.66 -21.24 3.26
C GLU A 141 3.69 -19.95 2.45
N VAL A 142 4.16 -18.89 3.11
CA VAL A 142 4.49 -17.60 2.48
C VAL A 142 5.78 -17.07 3.09
N ARG A 143 6.51 -16.24 2.33
CA ARG A 143 7.69 -15.54 2.85
C ARG A 143 7.30 -14.19 3.41
N LEU A 144 7.76 -13.90 4.62
CA LEU A 144 7.72 -12.54 5.17
C LEU A 144 8.83 -11.71 4.51
N ARG A 145 8.51 -10.50 4.07
CA ARG A 145 9.46 -9.61 3.38
C ARG A 145 10.73 -9.43 4.24
N ASN A 146 11.87 -9.80 3.67
CA ASN A 146 13.20 -9.77 4.29
C ASN A 146 13.36 -10.57 5.59
N ALA A 147 12.40 -11.45 5.92
CA ALA A 147 12.42 -12.26 7.14
C ALA A 147 12.24 -13.74 6.80
N TYR A 148 11.55 -14.48 7.66
CA TYR A 148 11.38 -15.94 7.58
C TYR A 148 10.25 -16.37 6.63
N VAL A 149 10.28 -17.66 6.29
CA VAL A 149 9.11 -18.36 5.72
C VAL A 149 8.23 -18.84 6.87
N ILE A 150 6.92 -18.58 6.74
CA ILE A 150 5.91 -19.00 7.71
C ILE A 150 4.89 -19.93 7.05
N LYS A 151 4.29 -20.83 7.82
CA LYS A 151 3.22 -21.75 7.41
C LYS A 151 1.99 -21.54 8.30
N ALA A 152 0.85 -21.19 7.69
CA ALA A 152 -0.40 -21.03 8.45
C ALA A 152 -0.92 -22.40 8.91
N GLU A 153 -1.13 -22.57 10.21
CA GLU A 153 -1.59 -23.84 10.80
C GLU A 153 -3.08 -23.79 11.16
N ARG A 154 -3.51 -22.72 11.83
CA ARG A 154 -4.90 -22.55 12.29
C ARG A 154 -5.31 -21.09 12.33
N VAL A 155 -6.62 -20.86 12.41
CA VAL A 155 -7.20 -19.51 12.56
C VAL A 155 -8.21 -19.50 13.69
N GLU A 156 -8.28 -18.37 14.37
CA GLU A 156 -9.36 -18.04 15.29
C GLU A 156 -10.31 -17.06 14.62
N LYS A 157 -11.60 -17.25 14.88
CA LYS A 157 -12.68 -16.42 14.36
C LYS A 157 -13.54 -15.91 15.51
N ASP A 158 -14.15 -14.76 15.31
CA ASP A 158 -15.19 -14.25 16.21
C ASP A 158 -16.54 -14.93 15.96
N ALA A 159 -17.56 -14.54 16.72
CA ALA A 159 -18.93 -15.06 16.61
C ALA A 159 -19.59 -14.76 15.26
N GLU A 160 -19.10 -13.77 14.52
CA GLU A 160 -19.59 -13.38 13.19
C GLU A 160 -18.83 -14.10 12.06
N GLY A 161 -17.81 -14.89 12.40
CA GLY A 161 -16.98 -15.62 11.45
C GLY A 161 -15.81 -14.82 10.88
N ASN A 162 -15.52 -13.62 11.40
CA ASN A 162 -14.38 -12.84 10.97
C ASN A 162 -13.09 -13.39 11.60
N ILE A 163 -12.04 -13.49 10.80
CA ILE A 163 -10.72 -13.94 11.28
C ILE A 163 -10.12 -12.85 12.18
N THR A 164 -9.83 -13.23 13.42
CA THR A 164 -9.23 -12.35 14.45
C THR A 164 -7.73 -12.58 14.57
N THR A 165 -7.31 -13.84 14.61
CA THR A 165 -5.90 -14.23 14.77
C THR A 165 -5.56 -15.41 13.87
N ILE A 166 -4.41 -15.32 13.20
CA ILE A 166 -3.83 -16.39 12.40
C ILE A 166 -2.64 -16.97 13.17
N PHE A 167 -2.61 -18.28 13.35
CA PHE A 167 -1.49 -18.96 13.99
C PHE A 167 -0.67 -19.68 12.93
N CYS A 168 0.65 -19.52 13.02
CA CYS A 168 1.57 -20.12 12.08
C CYS A 168 2.81 -20.66 12.78
N THR A 169 3.53 -21.50 12.07
CA THR A 169 4.92 -21.86 12.39
C THR A 169 5.87 -21.13 11.46
N TYR A 170 7.12 -20.91 11.88
CA TYR A 170 8.19 -20.38 11.03
C TYR A 170 9.34 -21.36 10.87
N ASP A 171 10.10 -21.20 9.80
CA ASP A 171 11.34 -21.93 9.52
C ASP A 171 12.56 -21.06 9.88
N ALA A 172 13.28 -21.42 10.93
CA ALA A 172 14.40 -20.63 11.45
C ALA A 172 15.60 -20.54 10.48
N ASP A 173 15.75 -21.51 9.57
CA ASP A 173 16.88 -21.57 8.64
C ASP A 173 16.66 -20.71 7.37
N THR A 174 15.50 -20.06 7.27
CA THR A 174 15.11 -19.29 6.06
C THR A 174 15.41 -17.80 6.12
N LEU A 175 16.05 -17.29 7.20
CA LEU A 175 16.42 -15.88 7.29
C LEU A 175 17.39 -15.52 6.17
N SER A 176 16.95 -14.66 5.24
CA SER A 176 17.73 -14.22 4.07
C SER A 176 18.24 -15.36 3.16
N LYS A 177 17.68 -16.57 3.28
CA LYS A 177 18.06 -17.76 2.50
C LYS A 177 16.83 -18.43 1.93
N ASP A 178 17.00 -19.24 0.89
CA ASP A 178 15.95 -20.14 0.43
C ASP A 178 15.86 -21.35 1.36
N PRO A 179 14.68 -21.99 1.49
CA PRO A 179 14.55 -23.19 2.32
C PRO A 179 15.54 -24.27 1.87
N ALA A 180 16.26 -24.87 2.82
CA ALA A 180 17.30 -25.86 2.53
C ALA A 180 16.76 -27.08 1.76
N ASP A 181 15.49 -27.43 1.98
CA ASP A 181 14.81 -28.55 1.33
C ASP A 181 14.44 -28.29 -0.15
N GLY A 182 14.74 -27.10 -0.69
CA GLY A 182 14.46 -26.75 -2.08
C GLY A 182 12.98 -26.47 -2.39
N ARG A 183 12.11 -26.44 -1.37
CA ARG A 183 10.69 -26.09 -1.53
C ARG A 183 10.52 -24.65 -2.03
N LYS A 184 9.70 -24.46 -3.05
CA LYS A 184 9.41 -23.14 -3.63
C LYS A 184 8.25 -22.46 -2.91
N VAL A 185 8.55 -21.36 -2.22
CA VAL A 185 7.54 -20.49 -1.59
C VAL A 185 6.95 -19.55 -2.64
N LYS A 186 5.63 -19.52 -2.77
CA LYS A 186 4.92 -18.94 -3.93
C LYS A 186 4.73 -17.42 -3.88
N GLY A 187 5.06 -16.77 -2.78
CA GLY A 187 5.03 -15.32 -2.70
C GLY A 187 5.61 -14.75 -1.43
N VAL A 188 5.64 -13.41 -1.40
CA VAL A 188 6.22 -12.61 -0.34
C VAL A 188 5.17 -11.60 0.10
N ILE A 189 4.90 -11.52 1.40
CA ILE A 189 3.97 -10.55 1.99
C ILE A 189 4.72 -9.60 2.92
N HIS A 190 4.15 -8.41 3.13
CA HIS A 190 4.69 -7.43 4.06
C HIS A 190 4.11 -7.66 5.45
N TRP A 191 4.78 -7.12 6.47
CA TRP A 191 4.41 -7.34 7.86
C TRP A 191 4.95 -6.19 8.74
N VAL A 192 4.41 -6.07 9.94
CA VAL A 192 4.83 -5.09 10.96
C VAL A 192 4.88 -5.80 12.32
N SER A 193 5.93 -5.61 13.12
CA SER A 193 6.00 -6.21 14.48
C SER A 193 4.91 -5.62 15.38
N ALA A 194 4.16 -6.47 16.09
CA ALA A 194 3.06 -6.00 16.92
C ALA A 194 3.52 -5.13 18.10
N ALA A 195 4.67 -5.47 18.70
CA ALA A 195 5.24 -4.73 19.82
C ALA A 195 5.79 -3.33 19.43
N HIS A 196 6.15 -3.14 18.16
CA HIS A 196 6.84 -1.93 17.69
C HIS A 196 6.05 -1.15 16.62
N ALA A 197 4.84 -1.60 16.30
CA ALA A 197 3.96 -0.96 15.34
C ALA A 197 3.57 0.44 15.81
N LEU A 198 3.70 1.43 14.93
CA LEU A 198 3.16 2.76 15.16
C LEU A 198 1.76 2.84 14.57
N PRO A 199 0.72 3.13 15.38
CA PRO A 199 -0.60 3.41 14.84
C PRO A 199 -0.58 4.70 14.03
N VAL A 200 -1.09 4.62 12.81
CA VAL A 200 -1.11 5.75 11.87
C VAL A 200 -2.44 5.81 11.14
N GLU A 201 -2.88 7.03 10.82
CA GLU A 201 -3.97 7.24 9.87
C GLU A 201 -3.41 7.19 8.45
N ILE A 202 -3.93 6.29 7.60
CA ILE A 202 -3.66 6.27 6.17
C ILE A 202 -4.89 6.77 5.42
N ARG A 203 -4.66 7.74 4.53
CA ARG A 203 -5.67 8.29 3.63
C ARG A 203 -5.46 7.72 2.23
N LEU A 204 -6.36 6.84 1.82
CA LEU A 204 -6.36 6.21 0.51
C LEU A 204 -7.15 7.10 -0.45
N TYR A 205 -6.45 7.77 -1.36
CA TYR A 205 -7.07 8.63 -2.36
C TYR A 205 -7.23 7.90 -3.69
N ASP A 206 -8.44 7.95 -4.22
CA ASP A 206 -8.75 7.52 -5.59
C ASP A 206 -9.12 8.73 -6.47
N ARG A 207 -9.55 8.49 -7.70
CA ARG A 207 -10.08 9.49 -8.61
C ARG A 207 -11.29 10.18 -7.99
N LEU A 208 -11.35 11.51 -8.11
CA LEU A 208 -12.45 12.31 -7.55
C LEU A 208 -13.80 12.03 -8.22
N PHE A 209 -13.79 11.61 -9.48
CA PHE A 209 -14.99 11.33 -10.27
C PHE A 209 -14.97 9.88 -10.75
N SER A 210 -16.15 9.27 -10.84
CA SER A 210 -16.35 7.90 -11.31
C SER A 210 -16.34 7.76 -12.83
N VAL A 211 -16.42 8.89 -13.57
CA VAL A 211 -16.48 8.92 -15.03
C VAL A 211 -15.23 9.59 -15.64
N PRO A 212 -14.77 9.18 -16.84
CA PRO A 212 -13.60 9.79 -17.49
C PRO A 212 -13.75 11.27 -17.81
N ASN A 213 -14.96 11.71 -18.21
CA ASN A 213 -15.25 13.11 -18.52
C ASN A 213 -16.40 13.66 -17.66
N PRO A 214 -16.14 14.05 -16.40
CA PRO A 214 -17.15 14.68 -15.53
C PRO A 214 -17.56 16.07 -16.04
N GLY A 215 -16.81 16.63 -16.99
CA GLY A 215 -17.12 17.88 -17.66
C GLY A 215 -18.43 17.81 -18.46
N ALA A 216 -18.74 16.65 -19.03
CA ALA A 216 -19.86 16.41 -19.93
C ALA A 216 -21.12 15.88 -19.25
N ALA A 217 -21.07 15.53 -17.95
CA ALA A 217 -22.25 15.16 -17.18
C ALA A 217 -23.17 16.38 -16.97
N ASP A 218 -24.48 16.14 -17.02
CA ASP A 218 -25.51 17.18 -16.78
C ASP A 218 -25.35 17.82 -15.40
N ASP A 219 -25.21 16.97 -14.38
CA ASP A 219 -24.71 17.32 -13.06
C ASP A 219 -23.39 16.60 -12.80
N PHE A 220 -22.31 17.37 -12.62
CA PHE A 220 -20.99 16.79 -12.37
C PHE A 220 -20.78 16.39 -10.90
N LEU A 221 -21.62 16.89 -9.99
CA LEU A 221 -21.57 16.51 -8.58
C LEU A 221 -22.13 15.10 -8.37
N SER A 222 -23.12 14.68 -9.17
CA SER A 222 -23.69 13.33 -9.11
C SER A 222 -22.71 12.23 -9.48
N VAL A 223 -21.64 12.56 -10.23
CA VAL A 223 -20.59 11.63 -10.66
C VAL A 223 -19.33 11.72 -9.80
N ILE A 224 -19.40 12.34 -8.62
CA ILE A 224 -18.33 12.27 -7.61
C ILE A 224 -18.19 10.82 -7.15
N ASN A 225 -16.95 10.35 -7.08
CA ASN A 225 -16.64 9.04 -6.54
C ASN A 225 -16.75 9.06 -5.00
N PRO A 226 -17.70 8.32 -4.40
CA PRO A 226 -17.82 8.24 -2.95
C PRO A 226 -16.58 7.62 -2.29
N GLU A 227 -15.82 6.81 -3.02
CA GLU A 227 -14.58 6.17 -2.57
C GLU A 227 -13.33 7.01 -2.91
N SER A 228 -13.50 8.27 -3.32
CA SER A 228 -12.37 9.18 -3.64
C SER A 228 -11.43 9.41 -2.45
N LEU A 229 -11.90 9.17 -1.22
CA LEU A 229 -11.11 9.15 0.00
C LEU A 229 -11.65 8.06 0.94
N VAL A 230 -10.81 7.09 1.27
CA VAL A 230 -11.05 6.12 2.34
C VAL A 230 -9.99 6.29 3.40
N ILE A 231 -10.41 6.54 4.65
CA ILE A 231 -9.50 6.68 5.79
C ILE A 231 -9.45 5.35 6.53
N LYS A 232 -8.22 4.86 6.79
CA LYS A 232 -7.97 3.60 7.51
C LYS A 232 -7.03 3.84 8.68
N GLN A 233 -7.32 3.18 9.80
CA GLN A 233 -6.38 3.05 10.91
C GLN A 233 -5.45 1.89 10.59
N ALA A 234 -4.17 2.20 10.44
CA ALA A 234 -3.16 1.31 9.91
C ALA A 234 -1.96 1.24 10.86
N LEU A 235 -1.04 0.32 10.57
CA LEU A 235 0.16 0.09 11.38
C LEU A 235 1.40 0.26 10.52
N LEU A 236 2.35 1.06 11.00
CA LEU A 236 3.61 1.34 10.31
C LEU A 236 4.79 0.81 11.13
N ASN A 237 5.79 0.24 10.47
CA ASN A 237 7.04 -0.06 11.17
C ASN A 237 7.78 1.22 11.56
N ARG A 238 8.22 1.29 12.81
CA ARG A 238 9.10 2.34 13.29
C ARG A 238 10.40 2.34 12.47
N ARG A 239 10.81 3.53 12.01
CA ARG A 239 12.09 3.75 11.33
C ARG A 239 13.25 3.78 12.30
#